data_AF-A0A4R6RTP4-F1
#
_entry.id   AF-A0A4R6RTP4-F1
#
_cell.length_a   1.000
_cell.length_b   1.000
_cell.length_c   1.000
_cell.angle_alpha   90.00
_cell.angle_beta   90.00
_cell.angle_gamma   90.00
#
_symmetry.space_group_name_H-M   'P 1'
#
loop_
_entity.id
_entity.type
_entity.pdbx_description
1 polymer ?
#
loop_
_entity_poly.entity_id
_entity_poly.type
_entity_poly.pdbx_seq_one_letter_code
_entity_poly.pdbx_strand_id
1 'polypeptide(L)'
;MQSDGAGGSHLEWGIKESLITYVRDMPDGVVSTIDPATETATGFRFAASTVPAAAAELRFSGTVTLTGHSGMLRIVIADPWLEPLSTGQSAWLLTIADPFAPGARLEFATLGQVTRDATGSLVGSGTELTAAGSELFLAGPYAPGTPLADPVVREIR
;
A
#
# COMPACT_ATOMS: atom_id res chain seq x y z
N MET A 1 20.17 -26.86 -14.59
CA MET A 1 19.73 -25.93 -13.53
C MET A 1 18.42 -25.34 -14.02
N GLN A 2 17.30 -25.74 -13.43
CA GLN A 2 15.99 -25.25 -13.79
C GLN A 2 15.90 -23.77 -13.43
N SER A 3 15.60 -22.95 -14.43
CA SER A 3 15.14 -21.57 -14.24
C SER A 3 13.71 -21.65 -13.71
N ASP A 4 13.53 -21.45 -12.40
CA ASP A 4 12.21 -21.17 -11.85
C ASP A 4 11.73 -19.85 -12.46
N GLY A 5 10.60 -19.92 -13.17
CA GLY A 5 9.99 -18.76 -13.78
C GLY A 5 9.56 -17.79 -12.70
N ALA A 6 10.20 -16.62 -12.65
CA ALA A 6 9.67 -15.47 -11.91
C ALA A 6 8.44 -14.95 -12.66
N GLY A 7 7.29 -15.62 -12.50
CA GLY A 7 6.02 -14.92 -12.62
C GLY A 7 6.02 -13.89 -11.51
N GLY A 8 6.12 -12.60 -11.86
CA GLY A 8 6.14 -11.54 -10.85
C GLY A 8 4.81 -11.48 -10.12
N SER A 9 4.78 -11.06 -8.86
CA SER A 9 3.52 -10.73 -8.18
C SER A 9 3.26 -9.22 -8.23
N HIS A 10 2.05 -8.80 -7.89
CA HIS A 10 1.71 -7.39 -7.73
C HIS A 10 0.69 -7.18 -6.61
N LEU A 11 0.76 -6.02 -5.97
CA LEU A 11 -0.21 -5.56 -4.98
C LEU A 11 -1.30 -4.74 -5.67
N GLU A 12 -2.55 -5.12 -5.53
CA GLU A 12 -3.72 -4.30 -5.89
C GLU A 12 -4.31 -3.70 -4.63
N TRP A 13 -4.49 -2.38 -4.61
CA TRP A 13 -4.97 -1.69 -3.42
C TRP A 13 -5.71 -0.39 -3.75
N GLY A 14 -6.92 -0.25 -3.19
CA GLY A 14 -7.76 0.94 -3.34
C GLY A 14 -7.38 2.11 -2.42
N ILE A 15 -6.46 1.89 -1.46
CA ILE A 15 -6.08 2.83 -0.39
C ILE A 15 -7.29 3.21 0.47
N LYS A 16 -8.12 4.15 0.02
CA LYS A 16 -9.38 4.57 0.64
C LYS A 16 -10.22 5.33 -0.37
N GLU A 17 -11.34 4.75 -0.79
CA GLU A 17 -12.21 5.34 -1.82
C GLU A 17 -12.64 6.77 -1.49
N SER A 18 -13.09 7.03 -0.27
CA SER A 18 -13.54 8.37 0.14
C SER A 18 -12.44 9.43 0.04
N LEU A 19 -11.18 9.05 0.28
CA LEU A 19 -10.03 9.96 0.14
C LEU A 19 -9.73 10.23 -1.33
N ILE A 20 -9.72 9.19 -2.17
CA ILE A 20 -9.45 9.30 -3.59
C ILE A 20 -10.51 10.16 -4.28
N THR A 21 -11.79 9.91 -3.99
CA THR A 21 -12.91 10.71 -4.50
C THR A 21 -12.81 12.15 -4.02
N TYR A 22 -12.57 12.38 -2.73
CA TYR A 22 -12.40 13.71 -2.17
C TYR A 22 -11.31 14.52 -2.88
N VAL A 23 -10.15 13.91 -3.16
CA VAL A 23 -9.07 14.57 -3.89
C VAL A 23 -9.50 14.86 -5.33
N ARG A 24 -10.10 13.90 -6.04
CA ARG A 24 -10.51 14.09 -7.44
C ARG A 24 -11.58 15.16 -7.65
N ASP A 25 -12.43 15.37 -6.66
CA ASP A 25 -13.50 16.37 -6.71
C ASP A 25 -12.99 17.80 -6.45
N MET A 26 -11.73 17.97 -6.02
CA MET A 26 -11.14 19.30 -5.85
C MET A 26 -10.76 19.93 -7.20
N PRO A 27 -10.95 21.24 -7.37
CA PRO A 27 -10.49 21.96 -8.56
C PRO A 27 -8.98 21.84 -8.83
N ASP A 28 -8.17 21.72 -7.77
CA ASP A 28 -6.71 21.56 -7.83
C ASP A 28 -6.24 20.16 -7.39
N GLY A 29 -7.17 19.22 -7.33
CA GLY A 29 -6.94 17.85 -6.90
C GLY A 29 -6.22 17.01 -7.95
N VAL A 30 -5.17 16.31 -7.54
CA VAL A 30 -4.43 15.41 -8.42
C VAL A 30 -4.16 14.10 -7.71
N VAL A 31 -4.46 13.01 -8.42
CA VAL A 31 -4.03 11.65 -8.07
C VAL A 31 -3.13 11.19 -9.20
N SER A 32 -1.86 10.90 -8.90
CA SER A 32 -0.87 10.53 -9.91
C SER A 32 -0.07 9.31 -9.48
N THR A 33 0.36 8.50 -10.45
CA THR A 33 1.27 7.38 -10.21
C THR A 33 2.66 7.65 -10.79
N ILE A 34 3.68 7.07 -10.17
CA ILE A 34 5.03 6.97 -10.72
C ILE A 34 5.37 5.48 -10.83
N ASP A 35 5.94 5.11 -11.97
CA ASP A 35 6.34 3.74 -12.28
C ASP A 35 7.17 3.10 -11.15
N PRO A 36 7.01 1.77 -10.93
CA PRO A 36 6.14 0.86 -11.67
C PRO A 36 4.69 0.81 -11.15
N ALA A 37 4.23 1.82 -10.38
CA ALA A 37 2.82 1.87 -9.99
C ALA A 37 1.94 2.34 -11.15
N THR A 38 0.79 1.69 -11.30
CA THR A 38 -0.20 2.01 -12.33
C THR A 38 -1.58 2.15 -11.71
N GLU A 39 -2.40 3.03 -12.28
CA GLU A 39 -3.81 3.12 -11.92
C GLU A 39 -4.60 1.99 -12.60
N THR A 40 -5.60 1.48 -11.89
CA THR A 40 -6.52 0.41 -12.33
C THR A 40 -7.97 0.87 -12.14
N ALA A 41 -8.93 0.09 -12.65
CA ALA A 41 -10.34 0.41 -12.49
C ALA A 41 -10.82 0.49 -11.03
N THR A 42 -10.14 -0.18 -10.10
CA THR A 42 -10.57 -0.33 -8.69
C THR A 42 -9.55 0.21 -7.69
N GLY A 43 -8.52 0.95 -8.13
CA GLY A 43 -7.43 1.41 -7.27
C GLY A 43 -6.10 1.43 -7.99
N PHE A 44 -5.04 1.00 -7.31
CA PHE A 44 -3.67 1.05 -7.82
C PHE A 44 -3.04 -0.34 -7.83
N ARG A 45 -2.11 -0.55 -8.77
CA ARG A 45 -1.25 -1.72 -8.84
C ARG A 45 0.19 -1.32 -8.59
N PHE A 46 0.85 -1.99 -7.65
CA PHE A 46 2.29 -1.88 -7.39
C PHE A 46 2.98 -3.18 -7.79
N ALA A 47 3.96 -3.12 -8.68
CA ALA A 47 4.69 -4.30 -9.13
C ALA A 47 5.60 -4.85 -8.03
N ALA A 48 5.85 -6.16 -8.02
CA ALA A 48 6.86 -6.75 -7.14
C ALA A 48 8.22 -6.05 -7.30
N SER A 49 8.86 -5.78 -6.17
CA SER A 49 10.19 -5.19 -6.14
C SER A 49 11.23 -6.19 -6.63
N THR A 50 12.25 -5.70 -7.34
CA THR A 50 13.43 -6.48 -7.69
C THR A 50 14.45 -6.54 -6.55
N VAL A 51 14.24 -5.78 -5.48
CA VAL A 51 15.10 -5.79 -4.29
C VAL A 51 14.83 -7.06 -3.47
N PRO A 52 15.86 -7.84 -3.11
CA PRO A 52 15.68 -9.07 -2.33
C PRO A 52 14.95 -8.81 -1.01
N ALA A 53 13.85 -9.53 -0.77
CA ALA A 53 13.08 -9.44 0.47
C ALA A 53 13.70 -10.30 1.58
N ALA A 54 13.46 -9.92 2.84
CA ALA A 54 13.70 -10.82 3.96
C ALA A 54 12.73 -12.02 3.91
N ALA A 55 13.02 -13.09 4.65
CA ALA A 55 12.14 -14.26 4.68
C ALA A 55 10.73 -13.86 5.14
N ALA A 56 9.71 -14.17 4.32
CA ALA A 56 8.28 -13.92 4.51
C ALA A 56 7.76 -12.48 4.26
N GLU A 57 8.63 -11.54 3.89
CA GLU A 57 8.21 -10.20 3.47
C GLU A 57 7.85 -10.16 1.97
N LEU A 58 6.85 -9.36 1.61
CA LEU A 58 6.50 -9.06 0.22
C LEU A 58 6.77 -7.59 -0.06
N ARG A 59 7.65 -7.31 -1.01
CA ARG A 59 8.04 -5.95 -1.38
C ARG A 59 7.44 -5.57 -2.72
N PHE A 60 6.82 -4.41 -2.77
CA PHE A 60 6.33 -3.82 -4.01
C PHE A 60 6.97 -2.45 -4.24
N SER A 61 6.93 -2.01 -5.48
CA SER A 61 7.54 -0.75 -5.92
C SER A 61 6.55 0.14 -6.67
N GLY A 62 6.86 1.43 -6.67
CA GLY A 62 6.09 2.47 -7.35
C GLY A 62 5.41 3.40 -6.36
N THR A 63 4.91 4.52 -6.87
CA THR A 63 4.38 5.60 -6.02
C THR A 63 2.99 6.02 -6.45
N VAL A 64 2.11 6.25 -5.48
CA VAL A 64 0.85 6.97 -5.63
C VAL A 64 0.97 8.26 -4.84
N THR A 65 0.73 9.39 -5.49
CA THR A 65 0.71 10.71 -4.84
C THR A 65 -0.67 11.32 -4.98
N LEU A 66 -1.21 11.81 -3.86
CA LEU A 66 -2.44 12.56 -3.77
C LEU A 66 -2.10 14.00 -3.36
N THR A 67 -2.52 14.98 -4.13
CA THR A 67 -2.34 16.40 -3.81
C THR A 67 -3.62 17.21 -3.95
N GLY A 68 -3.75 18.25 -3.14
CA GLY A 68 -4.83 19.25 -3.22
C GLY A 68 -4.60 20.38 -2.24
N HIS A 69 -5.56 21.31 -2.11
CA HIS A 69 -5.45 22.46 -1.20
C HIS A 69 -4.17 23.27 -1.39
N SER A 70 -3.84 23.59 -2.65
CA SER A 70 -2.63 24.31 -3.06
C SER A 70 -1.33 23.66 -2.56
N GLY A 71 -1.34 22.32 -2.49
CA GLY A 71 -0.20 21.49 -2.06
C GLY A 71 -0.13 21.25 -0.56
N MET A 72 -1.04 21.81 0.24
CA MET A 72 -1.11 21.55 1.69
C MET A 72 -1.51 20.11 1.98
N LEU A 73 -2.45 19.55 1.19
CA LEU A 73 -2.68 18.12 1.19
C LEU A 73 -1.65 17.48 0.26
N ARG A 74 -0.76 16.67 0.83
CA ARG A 74 0.17 15.82 0.07
C ARG A 74 0.37 14.50 0.78
N ILE A 75 -0.22 13.44 0.23
CA ILE A 75 -0.04 12.07 0.71
C ILE A 75 0.74 11.30 -0.35
N VAL A 76 1.85 10.69 0.07
CA VAL A 76 2.71 9.90 -0.81
C VAL A 76 2.76 8.49 -0.26
N ILE A 77 2.27 7.53 -1.04
CA ILE A 77 2.35 6.10 -0.77
C ILE A 77 3.36 5.54 -1.75
N ALA A 78 4.58 5.32 -1.29
CA ALA A 78 5.69 4.85 -2.10
C ALA A 78 6.18 3.50 -1.59
N ASP A 79 6.46 2.60 -2.53
CA ASP A 79 7.06 1.28 -2.31
C ASP A 79 6.42 0.51 -1.15
N PRO A 80 5.12 0.18 -1.23
CA PRO A 80 4.42 -0.49 -0.12
C PRO A 80 4.98 -1.90 0.10
N TRP A 81 5.28 -2.25 1.34
CA TRP A 81 5.74 -3.60 1.73
C TRP A 81 4.75 -4.23 2.70
N LEU A 82 4.63 -5.56 2.65
CA LEU A 82 3.82 -6.35 3.57
C LEU A 82 4.73 -7.29 4.37
N GLU A 83 4.67 -7.16 5.70
CA GLU A 83 5.55 -7.86 6.64
C GLU A 83 4.69 -8.60 7.69
N PRO A 84 4.90 -9.91 7.93
CA PRO A 84 4.21 -10.59 9.03
C PRO A 84 4.63 -9.99 10.38
N LEU A 85 3.68 -9.65 11.25
CA LEU A 85 3.99 -9.06 12.57
C LEU A 85 4.75 -10.04 13.48
N SER A 86 4.53 -11.34 13.31
CA SER A 86 5.36 -12.38 13.90
C SER A 86 5.16 -13.72 13.18
N THR A 87 6.12 -14.64 13.35
CA THR A 87 6.04 -15.99 12.79
C THR A 87 4.76 -16.72 13.20
N GLY A 88 3.99 -17.16 12.21
CA GLY A 88 2.76 -17.93 12.42
C GLY A 88 1.52 -17.11 12.78
N GLN A 89 1.62 -15.78 12.88
CA GLN A 89 0.45 -14.90 12.99
C GLN A 89 -0.07 -14.53 11.60
N SER A 90 -1.39 -14.42 11.49
CA SER A 90 -2.07 -13.95 10.29
C SER A 90 -2.14 -12.44 10.17
N ALA A 91 -1.78 -11.69 11.22
CA ALA A 91 -1.73 -10.23 11.20
C ALA A 91 -0.41 -9.73 10.60
N TRP A 92 -0.50 -8.74 9.71
CA TRP A 92 0.62 -8.20 8.95
C TRP A 92 0.69 -6.68 9.11
N LEU A 93 1.86 -6.13 8.86
CA LEU A 93 2.13 -4.71 8.79
C LEU A 93 2.31 -4.31 7.33
N LEU A 94 1.67 -3.21 6.94
CA LEU A 94 1.90 -2.53 5.67
C LEU A 94 2.76 -1.30 5.95
N THR A 95 3.99 -1.31 5.44
CA THR A 95 4.89 -0.17 5.52
C THR A 95 4.93 0.57 4.17
N ILE A 96 5.30 1.85 4.19
CA ILE A 96 5.64 2.64 3.00
C ILE A 96 7.00 3.31 3.18
N ALA A 97 7.60 3.80 2.10
CA ALA A 97 8.82 4.59 2.20
C ALA A 97 8.50 5.87 2.96
N ASP A 98 9.27 6.19 4.00
CA ASP A 98 9.00 7.36 4.81
C ASP A 98 9.25 8.64 3.98
N PRO A 99 8.22 9.48 3.76
CA PRO A 99 8.36 10.68 2.94
C PRO A 99 9.22 11.77 3.60
N PHE A 100 9.51 11.64 4.90
CA PHE A 100 10.27 12.61 5.70
C PHE A 100 11.64 12.09 6.16
N ALA A 101 11.89 10.78 6.09
CA ALA A 101 13.15 10.16 6.49
C ALA A 101 13.69 9.22 5.39
N PRO A 102 14.60 9.68 4.52
CA PRO A 102 15.15 8.86 3.44
C PRO A 102 15.78 7.56 3.95
N GLY A 103 15.39 6.43 3.35
CA GLY A 103 15.86 5.10 3.72
C GLY A 103 15.14 4.48 4.92
N ALA A 104 14.28 5.23 5.60
CA ALA A 104 13.39 4.69 6.63
C ALA A 104 12.06 4.21 6.03
N ARG A 105 11.38 3.38 6.82
CA ARG A 105 10.05 2.84 6.51
C ARG A 105 9.08 3.37 7.56
N LEU A 106 7.92 3.83 7.10
CA LEU A 106 6.83 4.26 7.95
C LEU A 106 5.82 3.12 8.07
N GLU A 107 5.47 2.74 9.30
CA GLU A 107 4.41 1.78 9.61
C GLU A 107 3.06 2.42 9.25
N PHE A 108 2.53 2.17 8.05
CA PHE A 108 1.38 2.92 7.54
C PHE A 108 0.05 2.35 8.00
N ALA A 109 -0.12 1.03 7.88
CA ALA A 109 -1.35 0.35 8.26
C ALA A 109 -1.06 -1.05 8.83
N THR A 110 -1.97 -1.57 9.65
CA THR A 110 -2.02 -2.99 9.99
C THR A 110 -3.06 -3.69 9.13
N LEU A 111 -2.83 -4.97 8.85
CA LEU A 111 -3.82 -5.88 8.28
C LEU A 111 -4.19 -6.86 9.39
N GLY A 112 -5.45 -6.85 9.80
CA GLY A 112 -5.95 -7.75 10.84
C GLY A 112 -5.70 -9.21 10.52
N GLN A 113 -5.93 -9.64 9.27
CA GLN A 113 -5.65 -11.00 8.79
C GLN A 113 -5.18 -10.98 7.33
N VAL A 114 -4.25 -11.86 6.97
CA VAL A 114 -3.88 -12.20 5.59
C VAL A 114 -4.16 -13.68 5.35
N THR A 115 -4.97 -13.97 4.34
CA THR A 115 -5.36 -15.33 3.96
C THR A 115 -5.07 -15.60 2.48
N ARG A 116 -4.95 -16.87 2.10
CA ARG A 116 -4.84 -17.26 0.69
C ARG A 116 -6.20 -17.68 0.16
N ASP A 117 -6.64 -17.07 -0.93
CA ASP A 117 -7.89 -17.44 -1.59
C ASP A 117 -7.75 -18.68 -2.48
N ALA A 118 -8.87 -19.15 -3.06
CA ALA A 118 -8.90 -20.31 -3.94
C ALA A 118 -8.12 -20.12 -5.26
N THR A 119 -7.81 -18.88 -5.64
CA THR A 119 -7.00 -18.55 -6.83
C THR A 119 -5.50 -18.54 -6.54
N GLY A 120 -5.13 -18.66 -5.27
CA GLY A 120 -3.76 -18.51 -4.78
C GLY A 120 -3.38 -17.07 -4.45
N SER A 121 -4.29 -16.09 -4.57
CA SER A 121 -4.00 -14.69 -4.20
C SER A 121 -3.94 -14.55 -2.68
N LEU A 122 -3.08 -13.66 -2.17
CA LEU A 122 -3.10 -13.28 -0.75
C LEU A 122 -4.05 -12.10 -0.58
N VAL A 123 -4.98 -12.21 0.37
CA VAL A 123 -6.03 -11.23 0.63
C VAL A 123 -5.87 -10.73 2.05
N GLY A 124 -5.58 -9.44 2.19
CA GLY A 124 -5.67 -8.73 3.46
C GLY A 124 -7.12 -8.52 3.88
N SER A 125 -7.35 -8.39 5.18
CA SER A 125 -8.65 -8.01 5.73
C SER A 125 -8.48 -7.28 7.06
N GLY A 126 -9.38 -6.34 7.35
CA GLY A 126 -9.29 -5.49 8.53
C GLY A 126 -8.09 -4.54 8.45
N THR A 127 -7.92 -3.90 7.30
CA THR A 127 -6.84 -2.94 7.08
C THR A 127 -7.14 -1.61 7.77
N GLU A 128 -6.28 -1.20 8.69
CA GLU A 128 -6.49 0.00 9.52
C GLU A 128 -5.23 0.86 9.60
N LEU A 129 -5.40 2.19 9.59
CA LEU A 129 -4.28 3.12 9.80
C LEU A 129 -3.64 2.92 11.18
N THR A 130 -2.31 2.91 11.21
CA THR A 130 -1.56 2.99 12.47
C THR A 130 -1.55 4.42 13.02
N ALA A 131 -0.93 4.59 14.19
CA ALA A 131 -0.59 5.91 14.71
C ALA A 131 0.31 6.70 13.75
N ALA A 132 1.43 6.14 13.33
CA ALA A 132 2.37 6.79 12.42
C ALA A 132 1.76 7.10 11.04
N GLY A 133 0.94 6.19 10.49
CA GLY A 133 0.21 6.43 9.24
C GLY A 133 -0.79 7.57 9.33
N SER A 134 -1.46 7.72 10.47
CA SER A 134 -2.42 8.81 10.70
C SER A 134 -1.75 10.20 10.73
N GLU A 135 -0.49 10.29 11.15
CA GLU A 135 0.24 11.56 11.21
C GLU A 135 0.46 12.20 9.82
N LEU A 136 0.49 11.39 8.75
CA LEU A 136 0.58 11.87 7.37
C LEU A 136 -0.62 12.75 6.97
N PHE A 137 -1.73 12.64 7.70
CA PHE A 137 -2.94 13.42 7.45
C PHE A 137 -3.04 14.70 8.30
N LEU A 138 -1.96 15.13 8.96
CA LEU A 138 -1.81 16.43 9.64
C LEU A 138 -2.98 16.81 10.57
N ALA A 139 -3.35 15.90 11.48
CA ALA A 139 -4.51 16.03 12.39
C ALA A 139 -5.87 16.22 11.67
N GLY A 140 -5.95 15.78 10.41
CA GLY A 140 -7.19 15.68 9.65
C GLY A 140 -8.12 14.59 10.16
N PRO A 141 -9.15 14.20 9.37
CA PRO A 141 -10.24 13.33 9.84
C PRO A 141 -9.83 11.86 10.05
N TYR A 142 -8.58 11.49 9.77
CA TYR A 142 -8.12 10.10 9.81
C TYR A 142 -7.27 9.87 11.05
N ALA A 143 -7.86 9.21 12.03
CA ALA A 143 -7.22 8.82 13.29
C ALA A 143 -6.68 7.37 13.19
N PRO A 144 -5.85 6.92 14.16
CA PRO A 144 -5.47 5.51 14.25
C PRO A 144 -6.72 4.62 14.31
N GLY A 145 -6.69 3.46 13.65
CA GLY A 145 -7.85 2.57 13.51
C GLY A 145 -8.82 2.97 12.38
N THR A 146 -8.54 4.03 11.63
CA THR A 146 -9.35 4.38 10.45
C THR A 146 -9.32 3.22 9.44
N PRO A 147 -10.48 2.69 9.01
CA PRO A 147 -10.51 1.63 8.01
C PRO A 147 -10.01 2.11 6.63
N LEU A 148 -9.22 1.26 6.01
CA LEU A 148 -8.70 1.39 4.65
C LEU A 148 -9.27 0.28 3.76
N ALA A 149 -9.05 0.41 2.45
CA ALA A 149 -9.32 -0.68 1.53
C ALA A 149 -8.40 -1.86 1.85
N ASP A 150 -8.89 -3.08 1.68
CA ASP A 150 -8.07 -4.27 1.87
C ASP A 150 -7.18 -4.54 0.65
N PRO A 151 -5.87 -4.75 0.84
CA PRO A 151 -4.95 -5.06 -0.25
C PRO A 151 -5.04 -6.52 -0.69
N VAL A 152 -4.76 -6.76 -1.97
CA VAL A 152 -4.68 -8.11 -2.56
C VAL A 152 -3.37 -8.29 -3.31
N VAL A 153 -2.62 -9.33 -3.00
CA VAL A 153 -1.44 -9.74 -3.78
C VAL A 153 -1.83 -10.81 -4.77
N ARG A 154 -1.55 -10.58 -6.05
CA ARG A 154 -1.81 -11.51 -7.14
C ARG A 154 -0.51 -11.91 -7.83
N GLU A 155 -0.48 -13.13 -8.35
CA GLU A 155 0.59 -13.60 -9.24
C GLU A 155 0.28 -13.20 -10.69
N ILE A 156 1.31 -12.80 -11.43
CA ILE A 156 1.25 -12.66 -12.89
C ILE A 156 1.22 -14.07 -13.48
N ARG A 157 0.12 -14.39 -14.18
CA ARG A 157 -0.04 -15.64 -14.93
C ARG A 157 0.52 -15.54 -16.33
#